data_AF-A0A2I1KR94-F1
#
_entry.id   AF-A0A2I1KR94-F1
#
_cell.length_a   1.000
_cell.length_b   1.000
_cell.length_c   1.000
_cell.angle_alpha   90.00
_cell.angle_beta   90.00
_cell.angle_gamma   90.00
#
_symmetry.space_group_name_H-M   'P 1'
#
loop_
_entity.id
_entity.type
_entity.pdbx_description
1 polymer ?
#
loop_
_entity_poly.entity_id
_entity_poly.type
_entity_poly.pdbx_seq_one_letter_code
_entity_poly.pdbx_strand_id
1 'polypeptide(L)'
;MHPARYDLLSARARISQGTGPSFCLWISRASGVLSGTVCETLEARGSRASPNLAQEPSVDAMTAMLMSIGTGTASGLRPYLTVLVMSVAGLAVPDSTGGFLHQVDAAIPPAIANPWVAVICLVLALGDGGLDKVIGVNLPLEGINQVLRPVFGVLVGVGLGSQVNAGTMVVAGLLGGATALPVSLGKGAATAGSTALAPSATLQVLRSIGEDIGAVVLAVLAIVAPLLAAVLALVVVVMAVKVVVMVRRALRRRRGSGAV
;
A
#
# COMPACT_ATOMS: atom_id res chain seq x y z
N MET A 1 -35.29 -34.43 36.88
CA MET A 1 -35.34 -35.22 35.62
C MET A 1 -35.73 -34.28 34.47
N HIS A 2 -35.05 -34.44 33.33
CA HIS A 2 -35.13 -33.69 32.06
C HIS A 2 -34.42 -32.32 31.94
N PRO A 3 -33.79 -32.03 30.78
CA PRO A 3 -32.60 -31.22 30.60
C PRO A 3 -32.80 -30.12 29.54
N ALA A 4 -31.74 -29.34 29.32
CA ALA A 4 -31.27 -28.81 28.04
C ALA A 4 -32.31 -28.54 26.92
N ARG A 5 -32.63 -27.26 26.72
CA ARG A 5 -32.75 -26.68 25.38
C ARG A 5 -31.67 -25.62 25.22
N TYR A 6 -30.63 -25.98 24.49
CA TYR A 6 -29.57 -25.06 24.09
C TYR A 6 -30.09 -24.16 22.98
N ASP A 7 -30.20 -22.87 23.27
CA ASP A 7 -30.48 -21.81 22.30
C ASP A 7 -29.28 -21.60 21.37
N LEU A 8 -29.17 -22.46 20.36
CA LEU A 8 -28.18 -22.40 19.28
C LEU A 8 -28.31 -21.14 18.41
N LEU A 9 -29.38 -20.37 18.57
CA LEU A 9 -29.59 -19.10 17.87
C LEU A 9 -28.74 -17.95 18.44
N SER A 10 -28.36 -18.01 19.73
CA SER A 10 -27.54 -16.99 20.39
C SER A 10 -26.03 -17.13 20.11
N ALA A 11 -25.61 -18.26 19.54
CA ALA A 11 -24.22 -18.51 19.16
C ALA A 11 -23.88 -17.95 17.77
N ARG A 12 -24.87 -17.88 16.87
CA ARG A 12 -24.64 -17.42 15.49
C ARG A 12 -24.56 -15.90 15.34
N ALA A 13 -25.12 -15.14 16.29
CA ALA A 13 -25.06 -13.68 16.30
C ALA A 13 -23.74 -13.10 16.86
N ARG A 14 -22.93 -13.92 17.55
CA ARG A 14 -21.71 -13.46 18.24
C ARG A 14 -20.41 -13.54 17.41
N ILE A 15 -20.47 -14.08 16.20
CA ILE A 15 -19.27 -14.24 15.34
C ILE A 15 -19.14 -13.07 14.35
N SER A 16 -20.17 -12.23 14.17
CA SER A 16 -20.16 -11.18 13.14
C SER A 16 -19.69 -9.79 13.60
N GLN A 17 -19.28 -9.62 14.87
CA GLN A 17 -18.70 -8.36 15.35
C GLN A 17 -17.34 -8.65 15.96
N GLY A 18 -16.32 -8.62 15.10
CA GLY A 18 -14.94 -8.80 15.49
C GLY A 18 -14.48 -7.67 16.40
N THR A 19 -13.73 -8.05 17.44
CA THR A 19 -12.96 -7.25 18.41
C THR A 19 -13.68 -6.76 19.69
N GLY A 20 -13.48 -7.54 20.76
CA GLY A 20 -13.75 -7.25 22.18
C GLY A 20 -14.32 -8.47 22.92
N PRO A 21 -14.15 -8.69 24.25
CA PRO A 21 -13.07 -8.44 25.20
C PRO A 21 -12.50 -9.79 25.73
N SER A 22 -12.29 -10.77 24.85
CA SER A 22 -12.01 -12.17 25.24
C SER A 22 -10.63 -12.40 25.88
N PHE A 23 -9.68 -11.49 25.68
CA PHE A 23 -8.30 -11.67 26.15
C PHE A 23 -8.14 -11.41 27.66
N CYS A 24 -8.83 -10.39 28.19
CA CYS A 24 -8.86 -10.13 29.65
C CYS A 24 -9.58 -11.25 30.40
N LEU A 25 -10.67 -11.79 29.86
CA LEU A 25 -11.40 -12.92 30.44
C LEU A 25 -10.55 -14.20 30.47
N TRP A 26 -9.68 -14.39 29.48
CA TRP A 26 -8.74 -15.52 29.44
C TRP A 26 -7.61 -15.38 30.47
N ILE A 27 -7.00 -14.18 30.59
CA ILE A 27 -5.97 -13.91 31.61
C ILE A 27 -6.55 -14.01 33.03
N SER A 28 -7.76 -13.50 33.26
CA SER A 28 -8.38 -13.46 34.59
C SER A 28 -8.75 -14.85 35.11
N ARG A 29 -9.12 -15.79 34.21
CA ARG A 29 -9.48 -17.16 34.60
C ARG A 29 -8.24 -18.06 34.81
N ALA A 30 -7.12 -17.70 34.20
CA ALA A 30 -5.84 -18.41 34.33
C ALA A 30 -5.04 -18.01 35.59
N SER A 31 -5.26 -16.80 36.12
CA SER A 31 -4.40 -16.24 37.18
C SER A 31 -5.02 -16.24 38.58
N GLY A 32 -6.35 -16.38 38.73
CA GLY A 32 -7.01 -16.50 40.05
C GLY A 32 -6.83 -15.28 40.98
N VAL A 33 -6.38 -14.14 40.48
CA VAL A 33 -5.78 -13.05 41.30
C VAL A 33 -6.60 -11.74 41.32
N LEU A 34 -7.78 -11.68 40.72
CA LEU A 34 -8.60 -10.45 40.75
C LEU A 34 -9.91 -10.65 41.54
N SER A 35 -9.94 -10.09 42.75
CA SER A 35 -11.16 -9.94 43.56
C SER A 35 -12.24 -9.18 42.80
N GLY A 36 -13.50 -9.64 42.89
CA GLY A 36 -14.65 -9.15 42.13
C GLY A 36 -14.90 -7.65 42.14
N THR A 37 -14.38 -6.93 43.15
CA THR A 37 -14.45 -5.47 43.29
C THR A 37 -13.73 -4.71 42.16
N VAL A 38 -12.68 -5.29 41.57
CA VAL A 38 -11.94 -4.68 40.45
C VAL A 38 -12.69 -4.87 39.13
N CYS A 39 -13.42 -5.98 38.98
CA CYS A 39 -14.24 -6.23 37.79
C CYS A 39 -15.45 -5.29 37.73
N GLU A 40 -16.17 -5.09 38.85
CA GLU A 40 -17.30 -4.17 38.92
C GLU A 40 -16.90 -2.71 38.68
N THR A 41 -15.72 -2.29 39.16
CA THR A 41 -15.22 -0.93 38.92
C THR A 41 -14.76 -0.71 37.47
N LEU A 42 -14.31 -1.76 36.77
CA LEU A 42 -14.00 -1.73 35.34
C LEU A 42 -15.26 -1.71 34.48
N GLU A 43 -16.31 -2.45 34.87
CA GLU A 43 -17.60 -2.47 34.18
C GLU A 43 -18.38 -1.15 34.38
N ALA A 44 -18.30 -0.57 35.57
CA ALA A 44 -18.82 0.77 35.86
C ALA A 44 -18.04 1.89 35.14
N ARG A 45 -16.72 1.71 34.89
CA ARG A 45 -15.92 2.61 34.05
C ARG A 45 -16.22 2.42 32.55
N GLY A 46 -16.53 1.21 32.10
CA GLY A 46 -16.96 0.92 30.73
C GLY A 46 -18.30 1.56 30.38
N SER A 47 -19.21 1.66 31.35
CA SER A 47 -20.53 2.28 31.17
C SER A 47 -20.53 3.82 31.25
N ARG A 48 -19.46 4.44 31.78
CA ARG A 48 -19.24 5.90 31.76
C ARG A 48 -18.22 6.35 30.71
N ALA A 49 -18.06 5.58 29.63
CA ALA A 49 -17.36 6.08 28.44
C ALA A 49 -18.18 7.25 27.87
N SER A 50 -17.73 8.46 28.17
CA SER A 50 -18.25 9.74 27.71
C SER A 50 -18.63 9.70 26.23
N PRO A 51 -19.81 10.20 25.80
CA PRO A 51 -20.23 10.21 24.38
C PRO A 51 -19.42 11.18 23.50
N ASN A 52 -18.32 11.71 24.01
CA ASN A 52 -17.39 12.64 23.36
C ASN A 52 -15.96 12.31 23.80
N LEU A 53 -15.50 11.08 23.53
CA LEU A 53 -14.08 10.81 23.48
C LEU A 53 -13.59 11.32 22.12
N ALA A 54 -12.55 12.15 22.19
CA ALA A 54 -11.85 12.77 21.09
C ALA A 54 -11.85 11.89 19.84
N GLN A 55 -12.17 12.50 18.71
CA GLN A 55 -11.81 11.97 17.41
C GLN A 55 -10.28 11.89 17.39
N GLU A 56 -9.75 10.75 17.83
CA GLU A 56 -8.41 10.29 17.49
C GLU A 56 -8.25 10.52 15.98
N PRO A 57 -7.12 11.03 15.47
CA PRO A 57 -6.93 11.29 14.05
C PRO A 57 -6.83 9.96 13.30
N SER A 58 -7.95 9.24 13.19
CA SER A 58 -8.08 8.04 12.40
C SER A 58 -8.10 8.46 10.93
N VAL A 59 -7.29 7.80 10.12
CA VAL A 59 -7.30 8.00 8.69
C VAL A 59 -8.67 7.58 8.16
N ASP A 60 -9.40 8.50 7.54
CA ASP A 60 -10.69 8.17 6.96
C ASP A 60 -10.52 7.18 5.81
N ALA A 61 -11.52 6.31 5.60
CA ALA A 61 -11.49 5.31 4.53
C ALA A 61 -11.20 5.92 3.14
N MET A 62 -11.76 7.10 2.87
CA MET A 62 -11.50 7.85 1.65
C MET A 62 -10.03 8.22 1.50
N THR A 63 -9.41 8.74 2.57
CA THR A 63 -8.00 9.13 2.59
C THR A 63 -7.10 7.92 2.35
N ALA A 64 -7.37 6.79 3.01
CA ALA A 64 -6.63 5.55 2.80
C ALA A 64 -6.71 5.06 1.34
N MET A 65 -7.88 5.17 0.71
CA MET A 65 -8.07 4.82 -0.71
C MET A 65 -7.35 5.78 -1.66
N LEU A 66 -7.41 7.09 -1.40
CA LEU A 66 -6.71 8.10 -2.21
C LEU A 66 -5.19 7.93 -2.12
N MET A 67 -4.67 7.70 -0.90
CA MET A 67 -3.28 7.38 -0.67
C MET A 67 -2.88 6.10 -1.43
N SER A 68 -3.70 5.04 -1.35
CA SER A 68 -3.38 3.76 -1.99
C SER A 68 -3.33 3.84 -3.52
N ILE A 69 -4.16 4.67 -4.14
CA ILE A 69 -4.10 4.96 -5.58
C ILE A 69 -2.79 5.65 -5.94
N GLY A 70 -2.38 6.66 -5.15
CA GLY A 70 -1.12 7.39 -5.33
C GLY A 70 0.11 6.50 -5.15
N THR A 71 0.19 5.80 -4.01
CA THR A 71 1.31 4.90 -3.69
C THR A 71 1.34 3.67 -4.59
N GLY A 72 0.19 3.16 -5.03
CA GLY A 72 0.10 2.06 -6.00
C GLY A 72 0.69 2.45 -7.35
N THR A 73 0.33 3.63 -7.86
CA THR A 73 0.91 4.16 -9.11
C THR A 73 2.41 4.42 -8.97
N ALA A 74 2.86 4.98 -7.84
CA ALA A 74 4.27 5.20 -7.55
C ALA A 74 5.05 3.87 -7.51
N SER A 75 4.47 2.84 -6.87
CA SER A 75 5.02 1.48 -6.85
C SER A 75 5.11 0.90 -8.27
N GLY A 76 4.13 1.19 -9.12
CA GLY A 76 4.13 0.85 -10.55
C GLY A 76 5.33 1.42 -11.34
N LEU A 77 5.93 2.53 -10.88
CA LEU A 77 7.15 3.10 -11.46
C LEU A 77 8.39 2.50 -10.81
N ARG A 78 8.49 2.63 -9.48
CA ARG A 78 9.62 2.16 -8.65
C ARG A 78 9.10 1.61 -7.31
N PRO A 79 9.05 0.29 -7.13
CA PRO A 79 8.43 -0.31 -5.94
C PRO A 79 9.26 -0.08 -4.68
N TYR A 80 10.57 -0.33 -4.75
CA TYR A 80 11.47 -0.19 -3.60
C TYR A 80 11.62 1.25 -3.14
N LEU A 81 11.70 2.18 -4.08
CA LEU A 81 11.78 3.60 -3.78
C LEU A 81 10.47 4.09 -3.14
N THR A 82 9.32 3.63 -3.62
CA THR A 82 8.03 4.01 -3.04
C THR A 82 7.93 3.53 -1.59
N VAL A 83 8.27 2.27 -1.32
CA VAL A 83 8.29 1.74 0.06
C VAL A 83 9.31 2.49 0.91
N LEU A 84 10.50 2.80 0.38
CA LEU A 84 11.51 3.60 1.08
C LEU A 84 10.97 4.98 1.48
N VAL A 85 10.31 5.70 0.57
CA VAL A 85 9.70 7.00 0.87
C VAL A 85 8.63 6.87 1.95
N MET A 86 7.77 5.86 1.86
CA MET A 86 6.76 5.59 2.90
C MET A 86 7.40 5.24 4.25
N SER A 87 8.43 4.40 4.26
CA SER A 87 9.16 4.02 5.49
C SER A 87 9.86 5.22 6.12
N VAL A 88 10.56 6.04 5.32
CA VAL A 88 11.21 7.26 5.81
C VAL A 88 10.17 8.26 6.31
N ALA A 89 9.05 8.43 5.62
CA ALA A 89 7.98 9.30 6.08
C ALA A 89 7.36 8.81 7.40
N GLY A 90 7.23 7.50 7.61
CA GLY A 90 6.77 6.93 8.88
C GLY A 90 7.82 7.07 10.01
N LEU A 91 9.11 6.96 9.70
CA LEU A 91 10.19 7.07 10.69
C LEU A 91 10.54 8.52 11.05
N ALA A 92 10.38 9.45 10.10
CA ALA A 92 10.76 10.85 10.24
C ALA A 92 9.65 11.71 10.86
N VAL A 93 8.52 11.12 11.23
CA VAL A 93 7.41 11.78 11.92
C VAL A 93 7.40 11.30 13.38
N PRO A 94 8.00 12.05 14.32
CA PRO A 94 7.90 11.74 15.74
C PRO A 94 6.48 11.97 16.27
N ASP A 95 6.01 11.08 17.16
CA ASP A 95 4.74 11.13 17.93
C ASP A 95 4.43 12.48 18.62
N SER A 96 5.41 13.39 18.70
CA SER A 96 5.32 14.70 19.36
C SER A 96 5.09 15.87 18.38
N THR A 97 4.99 15.62 17.08
CA THR A 97 4.81 16.69 16.08
C THR A 97 3.32 16.94 15.85
N GLY A 98 2.69 17.72 16.73
CA GLY A 98 1.33 18.18 16.50
C GLY A 98 1.17 18.90 15.15
N GLY A 99 0.15 18.53 14.37
CA GLY A 99 -0.19 19.15 13.09
C GLY A 99 -0.48 18.15 11.97
N PHE A 100 -0.45 18.62 10.71
CA PHE A 100 -0.68 17.86 9.47
C PHE A 100 0.11 16.53 9.37
N LEU A 101 1.25 16.44 10.07
CA LEU A 101 2.11 15.26 10.07
C LEU A 101 1.61 14.12 10.97
N HIS A 102 0.71 14.36 11.93
CA HIS A 102 0.13 13.29 12.76
C HIS A 102 -0.73 12.31 11.93
N GLN A 103 -1.32 12.77 10.82
CA GLN A 103 -2.04 11.89 9.87
C GLN A 103 -1.11 10.91 9.15
N VAL A 104 0.20 11.21 9.06
CA VAL A 104 1.18 10.36 8.38
C VAL A 104 1.55 9.16 9.25
N ASP A 105 1.74 9.38 10.55
CA ASP A 105 2.00 8.32 11.53
C ASP A 105 0.78 7.37 11.66
N ALA A 106 -0.43 7.93 11.74
CA ALA A 106 -1.65 7.13 11.76
C ALA A 106 -1.88 6.32 10.47
N ALA A 107 -1.41 6.83 9.32
CA ALA A 107 -1.63 6.21 8.01
C ALA A 107 -0.66 5.07 7.70
N ILE A 108 0.56 5.09 8.24
CA ILE A 108 1.61 4.16 7.81
C ILE A 108 1.73 3.02 8.84
N PRO A 109 1.54 1.76 8.43
CA PRO A 109 1.68 0.62 9.34
C PRO A 109 3.08 0.54 9.98
N PRO A 110 3.18 0.04 11.23
CA PRO A 110 4.45 -0.18 11.90
C PRO A 110 5.35 -1.18 11.16
N ALA A 111 4.76 -2.06 10.33
CA ALA A 111 5.51 -2.96 9.46
C ALA A 111 6.26 -2.22 8.34
N ILE A 112 5.72 -1.11 7.84
CA ILE A 112 6.36 -0.26 6.81
C ILE A 112 7.29 0.75 7.47
N ALA A 113 6.91 1.33 8.61
CA ALA A 113 7.73 2.25 9.41
C ALA A 113 8.86 1.55 10.19
N ASN A 114 9.38 0.42 9.69
CA ASN A 114 10.48 -0.30 10.32
C ASN A 114 11.83 0.12 9.71
N PRO A 115 12.83 0.51 10.53
CA PRO A 115 14.13 0.95 10.02
C PRO A 115 14.85 -0.13 9.20
N TRP A 116 14.65 -1.41 9.50
CA TRP A 116 15.20 -2.50 8.70
C TRP A 116 14.57 -2.59 7.32
N VAL A 117 13.26 -2.35 7.21
CA VAL A 117 12.57 -2.30 5.91
C VAL A 117 13.09 -1.13 5.09
N ALA A 118 13.27 0.05 5.71
CA ALA A 118 13.86 1.21 5.05
C ALA A 118 15.26 0.90 4.50
N VAL A 119 16.14 0.28 5.31
CA VAL A 119 17.50 -0.08 4.88
C VAL A 119 17.48 -1.09 3.74
N ILE A 120 16.66 -2.14 3.83
CA ILE A 120 16.54 -3.15 2.76
C ILE A 120 16.01 -2.50 1.48
N CYS A 121 14.96 -1.68 1.57
CA CYS A 121 14.40 -0.97 0.43
C CYS A 121 15.38 0.05 -0.16
N LEU A 122 16.24 0.68 0.66
CA LEU A 122 17.31 1.55 0.17
C LEU A 122 18.31 0.77 -0.68
N VAL A 123 18.80 -0.37 -0.18
CA VAL A 123 19.73 -1.23 -0.92
C VAL A 123 19.08 -1.72 -2.23
N LEU A 124 17.82 -2.17 -2.17
CA LEU A 124 17.09 -2.61 -3.35
C LEU A 124 16.83 -1.48 -4.34
N ALA A 125 16.51 -0.27 -3.87
CA ALA A 125 16.31 0.90 -4.73
C ALA A 125 17.62 1.33 -5.42
N LEU A 126 18.75 1.30 -4.70
CA LEU A 126 20.07 1.56 -5.29
C LEU A 126 20.46 0.48 -6.31
N GLY A 127 20.17 -0.79 -6.00
CA GLY A 127 20.36 -1.90 -6.94
C GLY A 127 19.51 -1.73 -8.20
N ASP A 128 18.23 -1.40 -8.03
CA ASP A 128 17.28 -1.23 -9.14
C ASP A 128 17.60 -0.02 -10.02
N GLY A 129 18.03 1.11 -9.43
CA GLY A 129 18.48 2.29 -10.18
C GLY A 129 19.90 2.16 -10.75
N GLY A 130 20.74 1.31 -10.14
CA GLY A 130 22.10 1.04 -10.57
C GLY A 130 22.17 0.04 -11.74
N LEU A 131 21.46 -1.08 -11.62
CA LEU A 131 21.47 -2.17 -12.60
C LEU A 131 20.70 -1.82 -13.88
N ASP A 132 19.75 -0.88 -13.82
CA ASP A 132 19.03 -0.35 -14.99
C ASP A 132 19.97 0.26 -16.05
N LYS A 133 21.16 0.72 -15.63
CA LYS A 133 22.17 1.32 -16.51
C LYS A 133 23.04 0.30 -17.24
N VAL A 134 22.98 -0.98 -16.84
CA VAL A 134 23.81 -2.05 -17.42
C VAL A 134 23.06 -2.70 -18.59
N ILE A 135 23.63 -2.58 -19.79
CA ILE A 135 23.10 -3.17 -21.01
C ILE A 135 23.03 -4.69 -20.84
N GLY A 136 21.84 -5.27 -21.06
CA GLY A 136 21.58 -6.71 -20.95
C GLY A 136 20.98 -7.16 -19.61
N VAL A 137 21.29 -6.47 -18.50
CA VAL A 137 20.72 -6.79 -17.17
C VAL A 137 19.36 -6.11 -16.95
N ASN A 138 19.14 -4.95 -17.59
CA ASN A 138 17.90 -4.18 -17.47
C ASN A 138 16.63 -4.99 -17.83
N LEU A 139 16.61 -5.70 -18.97
CA LEU A 139 15.44 -6.46 -19.43
C LEU A 139 14.94 -7.54 -18.45
N PRO A 140 15.79 -8.46 -17.95
CA PRO A 140 15.34 -9.46 -16.98
C PRO A 140 14.93 -8.83 -15.64
N LEU A 141 15.64 -7.80 -15.18
CA LEU A 141 15.30 -7.09 -13.95
C LEU A 141 13.95 -6.36 -14.07
N GLU A 142 13.70 -5.71 -15.20
CA GLU A 142 12.42 -5.08 -15.51
C GLU A 142 11.29 -6.12 -15.56
N GLY A 143 11.55 -7.32 -16.08
CA GLY A 143 10.59 -8.44 -16.08
C GLY A 143 10.21 -8.90 -14.67
N ILE A 144 11.17 -9.03 -13.76
CA ILE A 144 10.91 -9.36 -12.35
C ILE A 144 10.09 -8.24 -11.69
N ASN A 145 10.51 -6.99 -11.89
CA ASN A 145 9.82 -5.83 -11.34
C ASN A 145 8.40 -5.68 -11.88
N GLN A 146 8.13 -6.12 -13.10
CA GLN A 146 6.78 -6.09 -13.68
C GLN A 146 5.75 -6.83 -12.80
N VAL A 147 6.20 -7.90 -12.11
CA VAL A 147 5.38 -8.67 -11.15
C VAL A 147 5.45 -8.09 -9.75
N LEU A 148 6.64 -7.69 -9.27
CA LEU A 148 6.80 -7.17 -7.92
C LEU A 148 6.07 -5.84 -7.70
N ARG A 149 6.03 -4.96 -8.71
CA ARG A 149 5.40 -3.64 -8.61
C ARG A 149 3.92 -3.70 -8.18
N PRO A 150 3.06 -4.52 -8.82
CA PRO A 150 1.71 -4.81 -8.33
C PRO A 150 1.65 -5.34 -6.91
N VAL A 151 2.55 -6.28 -6.57
CA VAL A 151 2.58 -6.91 -5.25
C VAL A 151 2.86 -5.85 -4.18
N PHE A 152 3.87 -5.01 -4.37
CA PHE A 152 4.15 -3.90 -3.46
C PHE A 152 3.01 -2.88 -3.41
N GLY A 153 2.35 -2.59 -4.54
CA GLY A 153 1.18 -1.72 -4.57
C GLY A 153 0.02 -2.26 -3.72
N VAL A 154 -0.24 -3.56 -3.79
CA VAL A 154 -1.24 -4.23 -2.94
C VAL A 154 -0.81 -4.19 -1.47
N LEU A 155 0.44 -4.56 -1.16
CA LEU A 155 0.93 -4.61 0.22
C LEU A 155 0.87 -3.24 0.91
N VAL A 156 1.28 -2.18 0.21
CA VAL A 156 1.18 -0.81 0.74
C VAL A 156 -0.29 -0.42 0.92
N GLY A 157 -1.17 -0.70 -0.06
CA GLY A 157 -2.60 -0.40 0.05
C GLY A 157 -3.31 -1.16 1.18
N VAL A 158 -2.99 -2.44 1.38
CA VAL A 158 -3.47 -3.25 2.51
C VAL A 158 -3.02 -2.64 3.82
N GLY A 159 -1.75 -2.22 3.90
CA GLY A 159 -1.22 -1.52 5.05
C GLY A 159 -1.99 -0.24 5.39
N LEU A 160 -2.18 0.64 4.41
CA LEU A 160 -2.92 1.89 4.61
C LEU A 160 -4.37 1.63 5.06
N GLY A 161 -5.04 0.62 4.47
CA GLY A 161 -6.43 0.31 4.79
C GLY A 161 -6.64 -0.49 6.08
N SER A 162 -5.61 -1.21 6.57
CA SER A 162 -5.71 -1.99 7.83
C SER A 162 -5.90 -1.10 9.05
N GLN A 163 -5.51 0.17 8.96
CA GLN A 163 -5.67 1.18 10.01
C GLN A 163 -7.14 1.62 10.19
N VAL A 164 -8.02 1.31 9.22
CA VAL A 164 -9.42 1.77 9.22
C VAL A 164 -10.38 0.64 9.56
N ASN A 165 -10.47 -0.38 8.70
CA ASN A 165 -11.27 -1.60 8.91
C ASN A 165 -10.94 -2.64 7.83
N ALA A 166 -11.40 -3.89 8.02
CA ALA A 166 -11.13 -4.99 7.10
C ALA A 166 -11.66 -4.76 5.66
N GLY A 167 -12.79 -4.07 5.50
CA GLY A 167 -13.34 -3.75 4.17
C GLY A 167 -12.45 -2.77 3.41
N THR A 168 -11.99 -1.72 4.09
CA THR A 168 -11.10 -0.69 3.54
C THR A 168 -9.74 -1.27 3.22
N MET A 169 -9.21 -2.18 4.06
CA MET A 169 -7.97 -2.93 3.79
C MET A 169 -7.99 -3.64 2.43
N VAL A 170 -9.08 -4.36 2.14
CA VAL A 170 -9.21 -5.08 0.87
C VAL A 170 -9.34 -4.10 -0.30
N VAL A 171 -10.20 -3.10 -0.18
CA VAL A 171 -10.42 -2.11 -1.26
C VAL A 171 -9.16 -1.30 -1.53
N ALA A 172 -8.48 -0.81 -0.50
CA ALA A 172 -7.25 -0.03 -0.63
C ALA A 172 -6.12 -0.88 -1.23
N GLY A 173 -5.98 -2.14 -0.82
CA GLY A 173 -5.05 -3.09 -1.44
C GLY A 173 -5.35 -3.33 -2.92
N LEU A 174 -6.62 -3.55 -3.27
CA LEU A 174 -7.04 -3.72 -4.66
C LEU A 174 -6.77 -2.46 -5.50
N LEU A 175 -7.06 -1.26 -4.97
CA LEU A 175 -6.79 0.00 -5.65
C LEU A 175 -5.28 0.23 -5.87
N GLY A 176 -4.46 -0.11 -4.87
CA GLY A 176 -3.00 -0.04 -4.97
C GLY A 176 -2.45 -0.99 -6.04
N GLY A 177 -2.93 -2.24 -6.08
CA GLY A 177 -2.56 -3.20 -7.13
C GLY A 177 -3.09 -2.82 -8.52
N ALA A 178 -4.35 -2.39 -8.60
CA ALA A 178 -5.03 -2.05 -9.85
C ALA A 178 -4.41 -0.85 -10.55
N THR A 179 -3.84 0.09 -9.80
CA THR A 179 -3.09 1.23 -10.35
C THR A 179 -1.65 0.87 -10.68
N ALA A 180 -0.99 0.02 -9.87
CA ALA A 180 0.37 -0.44 -10.12
C ALA A 180 0.52 -1.30 -11.38
N LEU A 181 -0.46 -2.18 -11.67
CA LEU A 181 -0.47 -3.09 -12.82
C LEU A 181 -0.34 -2.40 -14.19
N PRO A 182 -1.25 -1.49 -14.59
CA PRO A 182 -1.15 -0.84 -15.89
C PRO A 182 0.13 -0.03 -16.02
N VAL A 183 0.60 0.60 -14.94
CA VAL A 183 1.85 1.37 -14.92
C VAL A 183 3.06 0.46 -15.10
N SER A 184 3.12 -0.68 -14.41
CA SER A 184 4.22 -1.65 -14.58
C SER A 184 4.27 -2.21 -16.00
N LEU A 185 3.10 -2.53 -16.58
CA LEU A 185 2.99 -3.00 -17.96
C LEU A 185 3.40 -1.91 -18.98
N GLY A 186 2.94 -0.68 -18.78
CA GLY A 186 3.28 0.45 -19.63
C GLY A 186 4.78 0.75 -19.61
N LYS A 187 5.39 0.73 -18.43
CA LYS A 187 6.83 0.92 -18.26
C LYS A 187 7.64 -0.19 -18.94
N GLY A 188 7.28 -1.46 -18.72
CA GLY A 188 7.95 -2.58 -19.38
C GLY A 188 7.86 -2.51 -20.91
N ALA A 189 6.69 -2.12 -21.44
CA ALA A 189 6.49 -1.92 -22.87
C ALA A 189 7.33 -0.76 -23.44
N ALA A 190 7.44 0.35 -22.70
CA ALA A 190 8.29 1.48 -23.06
C ALA A 190 9.78 1.12 -23.01
N THR A 191 10.21 0.32 -22.03
CA THR A 191 11.58 -0.21 -21.95
C THR A 191 11.91 -1.11 -23.12
N ALA A 192 11.07 -2.10 -23.42
CA ALA A 192 11.30 -2.98 -24.55
C ALA A 192 11.36 -2.22 -25.89
N GLY A 193 10.50 -1.21 -26.08
CA GLY A 193 10.50 -0.37 -27.28
C GLY A 193 11.74 0.52 -27.41
N SER A 194 12.11 1.23 -26.33
CA SER A 194 13.26 2.15 -26.36
C SER A 194 14.58 1.44 -26.55
N THR A 195 14.80 0.32 -25.85
CA THR A 195 16.01 -0.50 -25.98
C THR A 195 16.15 -1.11 -27.38
N ALA A 196 15.03 -1.43 -28.04
CA ALA A 196 15.05 -1.96 -29.40
C ALA A 196 15.28 -0.89 -30.48
N LEU A 197 14.85 0.36 -30.28
CA LEU A 197 15.00 1.44 -31.26
C LEU A 197 16.35 2.16 -31.20
N ALA A 198 16.88 2.44 -30.02
CA ALA A 198 18.12 3.21 -29.86
C ALA A 198 18.82 2.89 -28.52
N PRO A 199 19.79 1.97 -28.50
CA PRO A 199 20.54 1.61 -27.29
C PRO A 199 21.58 2.70 -26.98
N SER A 200 21.14 3.88 -26.54
CA SER A 200 22.02 4.92 -26.01
C SER A 200 21.97 4.94 -24.48
N ALA A 201 23.13 4.85 -23.84
CA ALA A 201 23.23 4.87 -22.38
C ALA A 201 22.67 6.18 -21.80
N THR A 202 22.87 7.31 -22.47
CA THR A 202 22.42 8.64 -22.01
C THR A 202 20.89 8.73 -21.92
N LEU A 203 20.15 8.22 -22.91
CA LEU A 203 18.68 8.25 -22.87
C LEU A 203 18.11 7.30 -21.82
N GLN A 204 18.76 6.16 -21.58
CA GLN A 204 18.36 5.24 -20.52
C GLN A 204 18.53 5.88 -19.14
N VAL A 205 19.66 6.54 -18.89
CA VAL A 205 19.89 7.28 -17.64
C VAL A 205 18.86 8.39 -17.46
N LEU A 206 18.62 9.21 -18.47
CA LEU A 206 17.67 10.32 -18.37
C LEU A 206 16.24 9.83 -18.08
N ARG A 207 15.83 8.76 -18.75
CA ARG A 207 14.54 8.11 -18.51
C ARG A 207 14.43 7.56 -17.09
N SER A 208 15.46 6.85 -16.65
CA SER A 208 15.56 6.26 -15.30
C SER A 208 15.40 7.31 -14.21
N ILE A 209 16.12 8.44 -14.34
CA ILE A 209 16.02 9.59 -13.43
C ILE A 209 14.62 10.19 -13.44
N GLY A 210 14.00 10.35 -14.62
CA GLY A 210 12.64 10.86 -14.73
C GLY A 210 11.61 9.96 -14.02
N GLU A 211 11.78 8.65 -14.11
CA GLU A 211 10.94 7.68 -13.42
C GLU A 211 11.16 7.69 -11.90
N ASP A 212 12.40 7.84 -11.44
CA ASP A 212 12.73 7.96 -10.02
C ASP A 212 12.11 9.22 -9.40
N ILE A 213 12.28 10.37 -10.07
CA ILE A 213 11.68 11.64 -9.64
C ILE A 213 10.15 11.51 -9.63
N GLY A 214 9.55 10.94 -10.69
CA GLY A 214 8.11 10.72 -10.76
C GLY A 214 7.59 9.85 -9.62
N ALA A 215 8.30 8.78 -9.28
CA ALA A 215 7.93 7.89 -8.17
C ALA A 215 8.06 8.59 -6.80
N VAL A 216 9.16 9.29 -6.54
CA VAL A 216 9.36 10.05 -5.29
C VAL A 216 8.25 11.10 -5.15
N VAL A 217 8.04 11.93 -6.18
CA VAL A 217 7.06 13.03 -6.14
C VAL A 217 5.67 12.48 -5.88
N LEU A 218 5.27 11.41 -6.58
CA LEU A 218 3.95 10.84 -6.41
C LEU A 218 3.77 10.17 -5.04
N ALA A 219 4.80 9.51 -4.52
CA ALA A 219 4.78 8.91 -3.18
C ALA A 219 4.68 9.98 -2.09
N VAL A 220 5.48 11.05 -2.17
CA VAL A 220 5.40 12.18 -1.23
C VAL A 220 4.03 12.86 -1.33
N LEU A 221 3.52 13.06 -2.55
CA LEU A 221 2.23 13.69 -2.75
C LEU A 221 1.08 12.82 -2.25
N ALA A 222 1.21 11.50 -2.30
CA ALA A 222 0.22 10.61 -1.70
C ALA A 222 0.09 10.87 -0.20
N ILE A 223 1.17 11.26 0.47
CA ILE A 223 1.18 11.60 1.89
C ILE A 223 0.66 13.03 2.12
N VAL A 224 1.15 14.01 1.35
CA VAL A 224 0.89 15.45 1.59
C VAL A 224 -0.44 15.94 1.01
N ALA A 225 -0.87 15.38 -0.11
CA ALA A 225 -2.12 15.75 -0.78
C ALA A 225 -2.71 14.54 -1.51
N PRO A 226 -3.35 13.59 -0.77
CA PRO A 226 -3.85 12.34 -1.33
C PRO A 226 -4.76 12.51 -2.54
N LEU A 227 -5.61 13.55 -2.53
CA LEU A 227 -6.48 13.87 -3.66
C LEU A 227 -5.69 14.26 -4.91
N LEU A 228 -4.68 15.12 -4.77
CA LEU A 228 -3.85 15.55 -5.89
C LEU A 228 -3.01 14.39 -6.43
N ALA A 229 -2.50 13.53 -5.52
CA ALA A 229 -1.82 12.30 -5.89
C ALA A 229 -2.72 11.34 -6.66
N ALA A 230 -3.96 11.14 -6.23
CA ALA A 230 -4.92 10.28 -6.93
C ALA A 230 -5.25 10.79 -8.35
N VAL A 231 -5.39 12.11 -8.52
CA VAL A 231 -5.62 12.72 -9.85
C VAL A 231 -4.42 12.51 -10.77
N LEU A 232 -3.20 12.81 -10.29
CA LEU A 232 -1.98 12.58 -11.08
C LEU A 232 -1.76 11.10 -11.38
N ALA A 233 -2.02 10.24 -10.39
CA ALA A 233 -1.98 8.80 -10.55
C ALA A 233 -2.90 8.31 -11.67
N LEU A 234 -4.13 8.81 -11.73
CA LEU A 234 -5.07 8.47 -12.79
C LEU A 234 -4.53 8.88 -14.17
N VAL A 235 -3.93 10.06 -14.28
CA VAL A 235 -3.30 10.52 -15.54
C VAL A 235 -2.18 9.57 -15.96
N VAL A 236 -1.30 9.17 -15.03
CA VAL A 236 -0.21 8.23 -15.30
C VAL A 236 -0.74 6.86 -15.71
N VAL A 237 -1.77 6.35 -15.04
CA VAL A 237 -2.45 5.09 -15.39
C VAL A 237 -3.03 5.16 -16.81
N VAL A 238 -3.73 6.25 -17.16
CA VAL A 238 -4.28 6.43 -18.52
C VAL A 238 -3.18 6.44 -19.56
N MET A 239 -2.07 7.12 -19.30
CA MET A 239 -0.91 7.13 -20.20
C MET A 239 -0.28 5.74 -20.35
N ALA A 240 -0.11 5.01 -19.26
CA ALA A 240 0.42 3.66 -19.27
C ALA A 240 -0.48 2.68 -20.06
N VAL A 241 -1.80 2.76 -19.86
CA VAL A 241 -2.78 1.98 -20.64
C VAL A 241 -2.69 2.31 -22.13
N LYS A 242 -2.60 3.59 -22.50
CA LYS A 242 -2.42 4.00 -23.90
C LYS A 242 -1.18 3.37 -24.54
N VAL A 243 -0.04 3.39 -23.83
CA VAL A 243 1.21 2.76 -24.31
C VAL A 243 1.01 1.26 -24.54
N VAL A 244 0.43 0.56 -23.57
CA VAL A 244 0.16 -0.89 -23.69
C VAL A 244 -0.75 -1.17 -24.89
N VAL A 245 -1.84 -0.42 -25.06
CA VAL A 245 -2.76 -0.59 -26.19
C VAL A 245 -2.07 -0.31 -27.52
N MET A 246 -1.24 0.74 -27.61
CA MET A 246 -0.50 1.08 -28.82
C MET A 246 0.46 -0.03 -29.22
N VAL A 247 1.24 -0.56 -28.27
CA VAL A 247 2.17 -1.67 -28.52
C VAL A 247 1.42 -2.93 -28.94
N ARG A 248 0.32 -3.28 -28.26
CA ARG A 248 -0.51 -4.44 -28.65
C ARG A 248 -1.10 -4.28 -30.05
N ARG A 249 -1.54 -3.07 -30.43
CA ARG A 249 -2.03 -2.77 -31.79
C ARG A 249 -0.91 -2.90 -32.82
N ALA A 250 0.29 -2.37 -32.55
CA ALA A 250 1.43 -2.47 -33.45
C ALA A 250 1.85 -3.93 -33.68
N LEU A 251 1.90 -4.75 -32.63
CA LEU A 251 2.21 -6.18 -32.72
C LEU A 251 1.16 -6.95 -33.51
N ARG A 252 -0.14 -6.65 -33.32
CA ARG A 252 -1.22 -7.26 -34.10
C ARG A 252 -1.13 -6.94 -35.58
N ARG A 253 -0.78 -5.70 -35.95
CA ARG A 253 -0.58 -5.30 -37.35
C ARG A 253 0.56 -6.08 -38.01
N ARG A 254 1.69 -6.26 -37.32
CA ARG A 254 2.84 -7.03 -37.84
C ARG A 254 2.52 -8.51 -38.01
N ARG A 255 1.73 -9.11 -37.11
CA ARG A 255 1.30 -10.52 -37.23
C ARG A 255 0.28 -10.74 -38.37
N GLY A 256 -0.52 -9.72 -38.71
CA GLY A 256 -1.45 -9.78 -39.84
C GLY A 256 -0.76 -9.58 -41.21
N SER A 257 0.38 -8.89 -41.26
CA SER A 257 1.14 -8.63 -42.49
C SER A 257 2.24 -9.66 -42.81
N GLY A 258 2.59 -10.55 -41.88
CA GLY A 258 3.58 -11.63 -42.08
C GLY A 258 2.99 -12.96 -42.57
N ALA A 259 1.74 -12.95 -43.07
CA ALA A 259 1.03 -14.12 -43.59
C ALA A 259 0.82 -14.04 -45.12
N VAL A 260 1.70 -13.34 -45.83
CA VAL A 260 1.75 -13.27 -47.31
C VAL A 260 3.14 -13.66 -47.77
#